data_AF-A1TQB6-F1
#
_entry.id   AF-A1TQB6-F1
#
_cell.length_a   1.000
_cell.length_b   1.000
_cell.length_c   1.000
_cell.angle_alpha   90.00
_cell.angle_beta   90.00
_cell.angle_gamma   90.00
#
_symmetry.space_group_name_H-M   'P 1'
#
loop_
_entity.id
_entity.type
_entity.pdbx_description
1 polymer ?
#
loop_
_entity_poly.entity_id
_entity_poly.type
_entity_poly.pdbx_seq_one_letter_code
_entity_poly.pdbx_strand_id
1 'polypeptide(L)'
;MKPIGRATRKKRKSSTHDGPSLIAESPMFTKNALVFLHLLAMAVAIAKMLEYDFRFLGMVHRPVTVERRDELRRTKATMTAALWLLWATGLLFVYIGYAQDPAYVMNEKLWMKILAVSVLTLNGMLMHRFAFPLMMQGGVFLELPLGRMLGLTLFAAVSSVSWLYASFLGIARSWNHVMPFQHALAIYLGLLLLAACGSMALMATLRHLYQRAPEAFALPVRTWKKDTSSSTT
;
A
#
# COMPACT_ATOMS: atom_id res chain seq x y z
N MET A 1 53.65 -9.27 67.22
CA MET A 1 53.05 -10.62 67.06
C MET A 1 51.70 -10.49 66.37
N LYS A 2 51.51 -11.21 65.26
CA LYS A 2 50.26 -11.39 64.49
C LYS A 2 49.60 -12.71 64.94
N PRO A 3 48.26 -12.86 64.84
CA PRO A 3 47.68 -13.73 63.80
C PRO A 3 46.41 -13.10 63.17
N ILE A 4 46.18 -13.06 61.84
CA ILE A 4 45.77 -14.10 60.86
C ILE A 4 44.42 -14.77 61.21
N GLY A 5 43.31 -14.28 60.64
CA GLY A 5 42.46 -15.00 59.66
C GLY A 5 41.10 -15.35 60.28
N ARG A 6 39.93 -15.34 59.64
CA ARG A 6 39.53 -15.46 58.23
C ARG A 6 38.02 -15.13 58.16
N ALA A 7 37.57 -14.53 57.06
CA ALA A 7 36.17 -14.20 56.78
C ALA A 7 35.26 -15.44 56.61
N THR A 8 34.02 -15.37 57.08
CA THR A 8 32.92 -16.25 56.64
C THR A 8 31.62 -15.46 56.41
N ARG A 9 31.43 -15.10 55.14
CA ARG A 9 30.16 -14.66 54.53
C ARG A 9 29.40 -15.90 54.04
N LYS A 10 28.19 -16.15 54.55
CA LYS A 10 27.17 -17.06 53.95
C LYS A 10 25.81 -16.71 54.58
N LYS A 11 24.90 -15.94 53.98
CA LYS A 11 24.11 -16.09 52.74
C LYS A 11 23.22 -17.34 52.74
N ARG A 12 21.96 -17.19 53.15
CA ARG A 12 20.80 -17.69 52.39
C ARG A 12 19.53 -16.91 52.72
N LYS A 13 19.28 -15.90 51.88
CA LYS A 13 17.98 -15.27 51.63
C LYS A 13 17.00 -16.33 51.13
N SER A 14 15.74 -16.12 51.49
CA SER A 14 14.54 -16.68 50.88
C SER A 14 14.67 -16.83 49.37
N SER A 15 14.50 -18.06 48.86
CA SER A 15 14.04 -18.28 47.49
C SER A 15 12.58 -18.67 47.56
N THR A 16 11.73 -17.65 47.54
CA THR A 16 10.36 -17.76 47.05
C THR A 16 10.39 -18.40 45.67
N HIS A 17 9.44 -19.28 45.42
CA HIS A 17 9.14 -19.85 44.12
C HIS A 17 8.88 -18.71 43.11
N ASP A 18 9.88 -18.37 42.31
CA ASP A 18 9.68 -17.60 41.07
C ASP A 18 9.16 -18.59 40.02
N GLY A 19 7.84 -18.76 39.98
CA GLY A 19 7.17 -19.32 38.81
C GLY A 19 7.39 -18.37 37.62
N PRO A 20 7.65 -18.89 36.40
CA PRO A 20 7.96 -18.06 35.25
C PRO A 20 6.81 -17.11 34.95
N SER A 21 7.18 -15.88 34.62
CA SER A 21 6.36 -14.73 34.24
C SER A 21 5.57 -14.94 32.94
N LEU A 22 4.75 -16.00 32.87
CA LEU A 22 3.91 -16.34 31.71
C LEU A 22 2.84 -15.27 31.40
N ILE A 23 2.50 -14.42 32.38
CA ILE A 23 1.51 -13.35 32.24
C ILE A 23 2.13 -12.08 31.65
N ALA A 24 3.45 -11.88 31.76
CA ALA A 24 4.14 -10.71 31.21
C ALA A 24 4.59 -10.90 29.74
N GLU A 25 4.81 -12.14 29.31
CA GLU A 25 5.20 -12.43 27.92
C GLU A 25 4.02 -12.34 26.92
N SER A 26 2.81 -12.68 27.37
CA SER A 26 1.61 -12.65 26.53
C SER A 26 1.26 -11.26 25.94
N PRO A 27 1.28 -10.13 26.68
CA PRO A 27 0.96 -8.83 26.10
C PRO A 27 2.00 -8.32 25.10
N MET A 28 3.29 -8.66 25.29
CA MET A 28 4.35 -8.26 24.36
C MET A 28 4.27 -9.04 23.04
N PHE A 29 3.99 -10.35 23.11
CA PHE A 29 3.78 -11.18 21.93
C PHE A 29 2.58 -10.70 21.11
N THR A 30 1.44 -10.39 21.76
CA THR A 30 0.24 -9.89 21.07
C THR A 30 0.48 -8.55 20.37
N LYS A 31 1.17 -7.60 21.02
CA LYS A 31 1.51 -6.30 20.40
C LYS A 31 2.40 -6.48 19.16
N ASN A 32 3.44 -7.31 19.26
CA ASN A 32 4.35 -7.57 18.14
C ASN A 32 3.66 -8.29 16.98
N ALA A 33 2.78 -9.26 17.27
CA ALA A 33 1.99 -9.95 16.25
C ALA A 33 1.06 -8.98 15.52
N LEU A 34 0.42 -8.04 16.24
CA LEU A 34 -0.45 -7.02 15.66
C LEU A 34 0.33 -6.07 14.75
N VAL A 35 1.50 -5.58 15.19
CA VAL A 35 2.42 -4.77 14.37
C VAL A 35 2.83 -5.53 13.13
N PHE A 36 3.25 -6.78 13.27
CA PHE A 36 3.67 -7.61 12.15
C PHE A 36 2.53 -7.80 11.15
N LEU A 37 1.32 -8.15 11.60
CA LEU A 37 0.16 -8.33 10.74
C LEU A 37 -0.24 -7.05 10.00
N HIS A 38 -0.24 -5.91 10.68
CA HIS A 38 -0.54 -4.61 10.09
C HIS A 38 0.49 -4.22 9.01
N LEU A 39 1.78 -4.39 9.30
CA LEU A 39 2.86 -4.09 8.35
C LEU A 39 2.85 -5.06 7.17
N LEU A 40 2.56 -6.35 7.41
CA LEU A 40 2.43 -7.34 6.35
C LEU A 40 1.26 -7.01 5.41
N ALA A 41 0.10 -6.64 5.97
CA ALA A 41 -1.05 -6.20 5.19
C ALA A 41 -0.71 -4.99 4.31
N MET A 42 -0.03 -4.00 4.88
CA MET A 42 0.45 -2.82 4.16
C MET A 42 1.42 -3.20 3.04
N ALA A 43 2.42 -4.05 3.32
CA ALA A 43 3.41 -4.47 2.34
C ALA A 43 2.79 -5.21 1.15
N VAL A 44 1.85 -6.14 1.41
CA VAL A 44 1.12 -6.86 0.36
C VAL A 44 0.30 -5.88 -0.49
N ALA A 45 -0.36 -4.90 0.13
CA ALA A 45 -1.13 -3.89 -0.59
C ALA A 45 -0.25 -3.03 -1.50
N ILE A 46 0.87 -2.50 -1.00
CA ILE A 46 1.80 -1.72 -1.83
C ILE A 46 2.32 -2.55 -3.00
N ALA A 47 2.78 -3.78 -2.73
CA ALA A 47 3.36 -4.64 -3.76
C ALA A 47 2.36 -4.92 -4.88
N LYS A 48 1.12 -5.29 -4.52
CA LYS A 48 0.05 -5.56 -5.49
C LYS A 48 -0.38 -4.31 -6.25
N MET A 49 -0.36 -3.15 -5.61
CA MET A 49 -0.75 -1.89 -6.23
C MET A 49 0.30 -1.46 -7.26
N LEU A 50 1.59 -1.49 -6.90
CA LEU A 50 2.69 -1.17 -7.82
C LEU A 50 2.75 -2.17 -8.98
N GLU A 51 2.58 -3.47 -8.70
CA GLU A 51 2.48 -4.50 -9.74
C GLU A 51 1.38 -4.14 -10.75
N TYR A 52 0.20 -3.75 -10.26
CA TYR A 52 -0.92 -3.38 -11.11
C TYR A 52 -0.66 -2.08 -11.90
N ASP A 53 -0.14 -1.03 -11.26
CA ASP A 53 0.12 0.26 -11.91
C ASP A 53 1.16 0.13 -13.04
N PHE A 54 2.26 -0.57 -12.81
CA PHE A 54 3.29 -0.77 -13.83
C PHE A 54 2.81 -1.67 -14.97
N ARG A 55 2.11 -2.77 -14.65
CA ARG A 55 1.49 -3.64 -15.66
C ARG A 55 0.47 -2.86 -16.50
N PHE A 56 -0.36 -2.06 -15.85
CA PHE A 56 -1.35 -1.24 -16.50
C PHE A 56 -0.69 -0.25 -17.47
N LEU A 57 0.36 0.45 -17.05
CA LEU A 57 1.11 1.39 -17.89
C LEU A 57 1.67 0.72 -19.15
N GLY A 58 2.24 -0.48 -19.03
CA GLY A 58 2.74 -1.25 -20.18
C GLY A 58 1.65 -1.72 -21.14
N MET A 59 0.38 -1.75 -20.71
CA MET A 59 -0.74 -2.33 -21.44
C MET A 59 -1.84 -1.33 -21.80
N VAL A 60 -1.65 -0.03 -21.57
CA VAL A 60 -2.65 1.01 -21.85
C VAL A 60 -3.14 1.05 -23.30
N HIS A 61 -2.29 0.64 -24.24
CA HIS A 61 -2.58 0.59 -25.68
C HIS A 61 -3.26 -0.71 -26.14
N ARG A 62 -3.46 -1.68 -25.23
CA ARG A 62 -4.03 -3.00 -25.56
C ARG A 62 -5.45 -3.13 -25.05
N PRO A 63 -6.33 -3.83 -25.80
CA PRO A 63 -7.69 -4.11 -25.32
C PRO A 63 -7.65 -4.93 -24.04
N VAL A 64 -8.62 -4.66 -23.15
CA VAL A 64 -8.79 -5.42 -21.91
C VAL A 64 -9.33 -6.83 -22.23
N THR A 65 -8.50 -7.85 -22.03
CA THR A 65 -8.87 -9.26 -22.19
C THR A 65 -9.68 -9.78 -20.99
N VAL A 66 -10.30 -10.96 -21.12
CA VAL A 66 -11.09 -11.59 -20.05
C VAL A 66 -10.22 -11.90 -18.84
N GLU A 67 -9.02 -12.43 -19.06
CA GLU A 67 -8.03 -12.75 -18.01
C GLU A 67 -7.65 -11.49 -17.23
N ARG A 68 -7.51 -10.36 -17.92
CA ARG A 68 -7.20 -9.06 -17.28
C ARG A 68 -8.35 -8.56 -16.41
N ARG A 69 -9.61 -8.80 -16.82
CA ARG A 69 -10.77 -8.46 -15.99
C ARG A 69 -10.81 -9.29 -14.71
N ASP A 70 -10.46 -10.57 -14.79
CA ASP A 70 -10.39 -11.44 -13.63
C ASP A 70 -9.21 -11.09 -12.72
N GLU A 71 -8.05 -10.74 -13.28
CA GLU A 71 -6.92 -10.19 -12.50
C GLU A 71 -7.32 -8.90 -11.78
N LEU A 72 -8.00 -7.97 -12.47
CA LEU A 72 -8.52 -6.74 -11.86
C LEU A 72 -9.48 -7.05 -10.70
N ARG A 73 -10.41 -8.01 -10.86
CA ARG A 73 -11.32 -8.43 -9.77
C ARG A 73 -10.56 -8.99 -8.57
N ARG A 74 -9.54 -9.83 -8.80
CA ARG A 74 -8.72 -10.43 -7.75
C ARG A 74 -7.90 -9.37 -7.02
N THR A 75 -7.20 -8.50 -7.76
CA THR A 75 -6.43 -7.39 -7.19
C THR A 75 -7.34 -6.47 -6.37
N LYS A 76 -8.51 -6.13 -6.89
CA LYS A 76 -9.53 -5.36 -6.16
C LYS A 76 -9.91 -6.02 -4.83
N ALA A 77 -10.21 -7.31 -4.84
CA ALA A 77 -10.58 -8.06 -3.64
C ALA A 77 -9.44 -8.07 -2.61
N THR A 78 -8.21 -8.32 -3.05
CA THR A 78 -7.01 -8.28 -2.20
C THR A 78 -6.80 -6.90 -1.58
N MET A 79 -6.90 -5.81 -2.36
CA MET A 79 -6.77 -4.44 -1.85
C MET A 79 -7.84 -4.12 -0.81
N THR A 80 -9.08 -4.54 -1.07
CA THR A 80 -10.21 -4.31 -0.16
C THR A 80 -10.00 -5.07 1.15
N ALA A 81 -9.56 -6.33 1.09
CA ALA A 81 -9.24 -7.13 2.27
C ALA A 81 -8.09 -6.53 3.08
N ALA A 82 -7.02 -6.07 2.41
CA ALA A 82 -5.91 -5.41 3.07
C ALA A 82 -6.35 -4.10 3.76
N LEU A 83 -7.20 -3.30 3.12
CA LEU A 83 -7.74 -2.07 3.70
C LEU A 83 -8.60 -2.35 4.94
N TRP A 84 -9.46 -3.37 4.91
CA TRP A 84 -10.21 -3.81 6.09
C TRP A 84 -9.31 -4.26 7.23
N LEU A 85 -8.26 -5.03 6.92
CA LEU A 85 -7.29 -5.49 7.91
C LEU A 85 -6.53 -4.30 8.53
N LEU A 86 -6.17 -3.29 7.73
CA LEU A 86 -5.52 -2.07 8.21
C LEU A 86 -6.42 -1.23 9.10
N TRP A 87 -7.71 -1.10 8.76
CA TRP A 87 -8.69 -0.45 9.63
C TRP A 87 -8.82 -1.19 10.96
N ALA A 88 -9.03 -2.50 10.93
CA ALA A 88 -9.22 -3.31 12.15
C ALA A 88 -7.99 -3.22 13.07
N THR A 89 -6.80 -3.46 12.52
CA THR A 89 -5.55 -3.40 13.29
C THR A 89 -5.18 -1.97 13.69
N GLY A 90 -5.44 -0.97 12.84
CA GLY A 90 -5.20 0.44 13.12
C GLY A 90 -6.08 0.98 14.25
N LEU A 91 -7.38 0.67 14.24
CA LEU A 91 -8.30 1.03 15.33
C LEU A 91 -7.90 0.35 16.65
N LEU A 92 -7.45 -0.90 16.58
CA LEU A 92 -6.96 -1.61 17.75
C LEU A 92 -5.69 -0.96 18.33
N PHE A 93 -4.79 -0.45 17.48
CA PHE A 93 -3.65 0.36 17.95
C PHE A 93 -4.08 1.65 18.64
N VAL A 94 -5.05 2.37 18.07
CA VAL A 94 -5.59 3.59 18.67
C VAL A 94 -6.19 3.30 20.04
N TYR A 95 -6.99 2.23 20.14
CA TYR A 95 -7.62 1.80 21.40
C TYR A 95 -6.59 1.45 22.47
N ILE A 96 -5.60 0.59 22.14
CA ILE A 96 -4.56 0.18 23.09
C ILE A 96 -3.69 1.37 23.50
N GLY A 97 -3.35 2.25 22.57
CA GLY A 97 -2.55 3.46 22.83
C GLY A 97 -3.29 4.42 23.76
N TYR A 98 -4.57 4.69 23.48
CA TYR A 98 -5.41 5.56 24.30
C TYR A 98 -5.62 5.01 25.72
N ALA A 99 -5.81 3.69 25.86
CA ALA A 99 -5.97 3.05 27.16
C ALA A 99 -4.69 3.11 28.03
N GLN A 100 -3.51 3.25 27.41
CA GLN A 100 -2.23 3.38 28.11
C GLN A 100 -1.90 4.84 28.43
N ASP A 101 -2.18 5.74 27.50
CA ASP A 101 -1.93 7.17 27.64
C ASP A 101 -2.96 7.97 26.82
N PRO A 102 -3.85 8.73 27.47
CA PRO A 102 -4.80 9.60 26.78
C PRO A 102 -4.12 10.64 25.86
N ALA A 103 -2.87 11.02 26.11
CA ALA A 103 -2.12 11.92 25.24
C ALA A 103 -1.74 11.28 23.88
N TYR A 104 -1.89 9.96 23.74
CA TYR A 104 -1.62 9.25 22.48
C TYR A 104 -2.42 9.81 21.30
N VAL A 105 -3.68 10.19 21.52
CA VAL A 105 -4.56 10.75 20.48
C VAL A 105 -4.26 12.22 20.16
N MET A 106 -3.44 12.89 20.98
CA MET A 106 -2.96 14.25 20.69
C MET A 106 -1.82 14.25 19.67
N ASN A 107 -1.31 13.08 19.27
CA ASN A 107 -0.30 12.97 18.24
C ASN A 107 -0.90 13.31 16.86
N GLU A 108 -0.58 14.49 16.33
CA GLU A 108 -1.03 14.96 15.02
C GLU A 108 -0.69 14.01 13.86
N LYS A 109 0.40 13.24 14.00
CA LYS A 109 0.75 12.19 13.04
C LYS A 109 -0.31 11.07 12.99
N LEU A 110 -0.94 10.74 14.11
CA LEU A 110 -2.01 9.74 14.17
C LEU A 110 -3.20 10.18 13.32
N TRP A 111 -3.59 11.45 13.43
CA TRP A 111 -4.66 12.04 12.62
C TRP A 111 -4.35 11.97 11.13
N MET A 112 -3.10 12.21 10.73
CA MET A 112 -2.71 12.03 9.33
C MET A 112 -2.80 10.59 8.84
N LYS A 113 -2.52 9.59 9.70
CA LYS A 113 -2.74 8.18 9.34
C LYS A 113 -4.22 7.89 9.12
N ILE A 114 -5.08 8.36 10.04
CA ILE A 114 -6.54 8.18 9.93
C ILE A 114 -7.06 8.87 8.66
N LEU A 115 -6.58 10.08 8.36
CA LEU A 115 -6.92 10.80 7.13
C LEU A 115 -6.49 10.02 5.90
N ALA A 116 -5.24 9.53 5.83
CA ALA A 116 -4.74 8.78 4.69
C ALA A 116 -5.55 7.50 4.43
N VAL A 117 -5.87 6.75 5.48
CA VAL A 117 -6.69 5.53 5.36
C VAL A 117 -8.15 5.87 4.98
N SER A 118 -8.69 6.98 5.48
CA SER A 118 -10.03 7.46 5.11
C SER A 118 -10.10 7.87 3.64
N VAL A 119 -9.08 8.56 3.13
CA VAL A 119 -8.97 8.90 1.70
C VAL A 119 -8.87 7.63 0.86
N LEU A 120 -8.09 6.62 1.28
CA LEU A 120 -8.04 5.32 0.59
C LEU A 120 -9.41 4.64 0.53
N THR A 121 -10.17 4.65 1.63
CA THR A 121 -11.53 4.10 1.66
C THR A 121 -12.46 4.83 0.73
N LEU A 122 -12.49 6.17 0.80
CA LEU A 122 -13.35 6.98 -0.06
C LEU A 122 -12.98 6.78 -1.55
N ASN A 123 -11.68 6.82 -1.87
CA ASN A 123 -11.17 6.60 -3.21
C ASN A 123 -11.56 5.20 -3.73
N GLY A 124 -11.40 4.16 -2.92
CA GLY A 124 -11.81 2.80 -3.26
C GLY A 124 -13.31 2.66 -3.54
N MET A 125 -14.15 3.31 -2.73
CA MET A 125 -15.61 3.35 -2.95
C MET A 125 -15.96 4.05 -4.26
N LEU A 126 -15.35 5.20 -4.55
CA LEU A 126 -15.55 5.94 -5.81
C LEU A 126 -15.06 5.12 -7.00
N MET A 127 -13.92 4.45 -6.89
CA MET A 127 -13.40 3.54 -7.91
C MET A 127 -14.35 2.37 -8.18
N HIS A 128 -14.99 1.79 -7.16
CA HIS A 128 -16.00 0.75 -7.39
C HIS A 128 -17.21 1.27 -8.16
N ARG A 129 -17.64 2.50 -7.88
CA ARG A 129 -18.84 3.06 -8.51
C ARG A 129 -18.58 3.56 -9.93
N PHE A 130 -17.43 4.18 -10.17
CA PHE A 130 -17.13 4.87 -11.43
C PHE A 130 -16.07 4.16 -12.25
N ALA A 131 -14.92 3.80 -11.65
CA ALA A 131 -13.79 3.29 -12.41
C ALA A 131 -14.01 1.85 -12.90
N PHE A 132 -14.51 0.99 -12.01
CA PHE A 132 -14.65 -0.43 -12.28
C PHE A 132 -15.65 -0.74 -13.42
N PRO A 133 -16.85 -0.13 -13.48
CA PRO A 133 -17.76 -0.36 -14.61
C PRO A 133 -17.14 0.01 -15.97
N LEU A 134 -16.37 1.10 -16.02
CA LEU A 134 -15.70 1.54 -17.25
C LEU A 134 -14.59 0.57 -17.67
N MET A 135 -13.75 0.13 -16.73
CA MET A 135 -12.69 -0.85 -17.01
C MET A 135 -13.25 -2.21 -17.47
N MET A 136 -14.47 -2.54 -17.02
CA MET A 136 -15.15 -3.79 -17.37
C MET A 136 -15.84 -3.77 -18.73
N GLN A 137 -15.98 -2.62 -19.40
CA GLN A 137 -16.65 -2.57 -20.72
C GLN A 137 -15.81 -3.22 -21.83
N GLY A 138 -14.48 -3.29 -21.68
CA GLY A 138 -13.60 -3.82 -22.70
C GLY A 138 -13.31 -2.79 -23.77
N GLY A 139 -12.03 -2.60 -24.07
CA GLY A 139 -11.55 -1.59 -25.00
C GLY A 139 -10.12 -1.21 -24.69
N VAL A 140 -9.53 -0.37 -25.52
CA VAL A 140 -8.20 0.20 -25.29
C VAL A 140 -8.37 1.41 -24.37
N PHE A 141 -7.56 1.49 -23.32
CA PHE A 141 -7.68 2.58 -22.33
C PHE A 141 -7.43 3.96 -22.96
N LEU A 142 -6.47 4.05 -23.89
CA LEU A 142 -6.14 5.29 -24.60
C LEU A 142 -7.26 5.79 -25.53
N GLU A 143 -8.19 4.92 -25.94
CA GLU A 143 -9.31 5.29 -26.82
C GLU A 143 -10.49 5.90 -26.04
N LEU A 144 -10.53 5.75 -24.72
CA LEU A 144 -11.59 6.30 -23.88
C LEU A 144 -11.73 7.82 -24.08
N PRO A 145 -12.90 8.44 -23.88
CA PRO A 145 -13.01 9.90 -23.86
C PRO A 145 -12.01 10.54 -22.89
N LEU A 146 -11.35 11.63 -23.29
CA LEU A 146 -10.23 12.23 -22.54
C LEU A 146 -10.58 12.45 -21.06
N GLY A 147 -11.74 13.03 -20.76
CA GLY A 147 -12.17 13.25 -19.38
C GLY A 147 -12.33 11.97 -18.55
N ARG A 148 -12.82 10.87 -19.16
CA ARG A 148 -12.93 9.57 -18.49
C ARG A 148 -11.55 8.97 -18.23
N MET A 149 -10.67 9.02 -19.23
CA MET A 149 -9.29 8.54 -19.11
C MET A 149 -8.56 9.28 -17.97
N LEU A 150 -8.59 10.61 -17.96
CA LEU A 150 -7.97 11.44 -16.92
C LEU A 150 -8.58 11.21 -15.54
N GLY A 151 -9.90 11.04 -15.45
CA GLY A 151 -10.57 10.70 -14.18
C GLY A 151 -10.11 9.35 -13.62
N LEU A 152 -9.96 8.33 -14.48
CA LEU A 152 -9.42 7.02 -14.08
C LEU A 152 -7.95 7.14 -13.64
N THR A 153 -7.15 7.92 -14.35
CA THR A 153 -5.75 8.21 -13.98
C THR A 153 -5.66 8.93 -12.64
N LEU A 154 -6.57 9.87 -12.35
CA LEU A 154 -6.61 10.56 -11.07
C LEU A 154 -6.94 9.62 -9.91
N PHE A 155 -7.92 8.73 -10.07
CA PHE A 155 -8.24 7.71 -9.06
C PHE A 155 -7.05 6.79 -8.77
N ALA A 156 -6.30 6.41 -9.80
CA ALA A 156 -5.07 5.64 -9.66
C ALA A 156 -4.01 6.44 -8.89
N ALA A 157 -3.74 7.69 -9.29
CA ALA A 157 -2.76 8.56 -8.62
C ALA A 157 -3.09 8.79 -7.13
N VAL A 158 -4.36 9.06 -6.80
CA VAL A 158 -4.82 9.20 -5.40
C VAL A 158 -4.56 7.93 -4.61
N SER A 159 -4.88 6.76 -5.20
CA SER A 159 -4.62 5.46 -4.56
C SER A 159 -3.12 5.28 -4.29
N SER A 160 -2.28 5.43 -5.32
CA SER A 160 -0.84 5.14 -5.24
C SER A 160 -0.13 6.06 -4.25
N VAL A 161 -0.42 7.35 -4.27
CA VAL A 161 0.15 8.31 -3.31
C VAL A 161 -0.32 8.00 -1.89
N SER A 162 -1.61 7.70 -1.68
CA SER A 162 -2.14 7.47 -0.34
C SER A 162 -1.60 6.19 0.30
N TRP A 163 -1.45 5.12 -0.47
CA TRP A 163 -0.81 3.88 0.01
C TRP A 163 0.65 4.09 0.38
N LEU A 164 1.44 4.73 -0.50
CA LEU A 164 2.86 4.99 -0.22
C LEU A 164 3.04 5.94 0.95
N TYR A 165 2.23 7.01 1.02
CA TYR A 165 2.30 7.98 2.10
C TYR A 165 1.89 7.40 3.46
N ALA A 166 0.80 6.60 3.51
CA ALA A 166 0.40 5.89 4.73
C ALA A 166 1.51 4.94 5.21
N SER A 167 2.18 4.25 4.28
CA SER A 167 3.31 3.35 4.57
C SER A 167 4.50 4.10 5.15
N PHE A 168 4.83 5.26 4.56
CA PHE A 168 5.85 6.16 5.09
C PHE A 168 5.52 6.65 6.51
N LEU A 169 4.29 7.09 6.77
CA LEU A 169 3.85 7.46 8.12
C LEU A 169 3.94 6.28 9.11
N GLY A 170 3.79 5.05 8.63
CA GLY A 170 4.01 3.82 9.40
C GLY A 170 5.41 3.76 10.01
N ILE A 171 6.43 4.07 9.22
CA ILE A 171 7.85 3.92 9.61
C ILE A 171 8.49 5.19 10.17
N ALA A 172 7.91 6.38 9.91
CA ALA A 172 8.48 7.69 10.26
C ALA A 172 8.42 8.01 11.77
N ARG A 173 9.11 7.22 12.62
CA ARG A 173 9.10 7.36 14.08
C ARG A 173 9.54 8.75 14.56
N SER A 174 10.47 9.39 13.85
CA SER A 174 10.95 10.75 14.13
C SER A 174 9.88 11.83 14.05
N TRP A 175 8.73 11.56 13.41
CA TRP A 175 7.63 12.53 13.27
C TRP A 175 6.63 12.48 14.43
N ASN A 176 6.75 11.51 15.34
CA ASN A 176 5.82 11.39 16.47
C ASN A 176 5.95 12.63 17.38
N HIS A 177 4.84 13.34 17.61
CA HIS A 177 4.77 14.56 18.44
C HIS A 177 5.66 15.74 17.99
N VAL A 178 6.35 15.63 16.85
CA VAL A 178 7.22 16.68 16.32
C VAL A 178 6.63 17.29 15.05
N MET A 179 6.01 16.47 14.20
CA MET A 179 5.53 16.91 12.91
C MET A 179 4.10 17.45 13.02
N PRO A 180 3.86 18.74 12.72
CA PRO A 180 2.51 19.28 12.70
C PRO A 180 1.68 18.69 11.55
N PHE A 181 0.39 18.51 11.79
CA PHE A 181 -0.62 17.99 10.88
C PHE A 181 -0.63 18.77 9.57
N GLN A 182 -0.60 20.11 9.65
CA GLN A 182 -0.63 20.98 8.47
C GLN A 182 0.56 20.74 7.55
N HIS A 183 1.76 20.57 8.10
CA HIS A 183 2.96 20.32 7.31
C HIS A 183 2.92 18.92 6.69
N ALA A 184 2.46 17.92 7.44
CA ALA A 184 2.31 16.56 6.95
C ALA A 184 1.26 16.51 5.82
N LEU A 185 0.12 17.20 6.00
CA LEU A 185 -0.92 17.36 4.99
C LEU A 185 -0.40 18.10 3.75
N ALA A 186 0.37 19.17 3.91
CA ALA A 186 0.95 19.90 2.79
C ALA A 186 1.87 19.02 1.94
N ILE A 187 2.70 18.18 2.58
CA ILE A 187 3.54 17.19 1.88
C ILE A 187 2.65 16.19 1.13
N TYR A 188 1.61 15.66 1.77
CA TYR A 188 0.67 14.73 1.14
C TYR A 188 -0.01 15.34 -0.09
N LEU A 189 -0.55 16.57 0.03
CA LEU A 189 -1.18 17.27 -1.07
C LEU A 189 -0.20 17.63 -2.18
N GLY A 190 1.04 18.01 -1.85
CA GLY A 190 2.10 18.26 -2.81
C GLY A 190 2.47 17.02 -3.62
N LEU A 191 2.64 15.87 -2.94
CA LEU A 191 2.87 14.58 -3.60
C LEU A 191 1.68 14.18 -4.48
N LEU A 192 0.46 14.42 -4.00
CA LEU A 192 -0.75 14.12 -4.75
C LEU A 192 -0.86 14.96 -6.02
N LEU A 193 -0.64 16.27 -5.91
CA LEU A 193 -0.65 17.19 -7.04
C LEU A 193 0.41 16.81 -8.07
N LEU A 194 1.64 16.53 -7.62
CA LEU A 194 2.73 16.13 -8.50
C LEU A 194 2.42 14.83 -9.24
N ALA A 195 1.95 13.80 -8.53
CA ALA A 195 1.61 12.52 -9.12
C ALA A 195 0.40 12.62 -10.07
N ALA A 196 -0.63 13.39 -9.69
CA ALA A 196 -1.81 13.60 -10.52
C ALA A 196 -1.44 14.34 -11.81
N CYS A 197 -0.77 15.48 -11.73
CA CYS A 197 -0.34 16.24 -12.91
C CYS A 197 0.62 15.41 -13.78
N GLY A 198 1.62 14.76 -13.19
CA GLY A 198 2.59 13.93 -13.92
C GLY A 198 1.95 12.76 -14.64
N SER A 199 1.08 12.00 -13.96
CA SER A 199 0.39 10.85 -14.57
C SER A 199 -0.63 11.28 -15.63
N MET A 200 -1.36 12.37 -15.42
CA MET A 200 -2.28 12.92 -16.43
C MET A 200 -1.54 13.42 -17.67
N ALA A 201 -0.44 14.14 -17.50
CA ALA A 201 0.40 14.61 -18.60
C ALA A 201 0.99 13.42 -19.38
N LEU A 202 1.46 12.40 -18.67
CA LEU A 202 1.96 11.16 -19.27
C LEU A 202 0.86 10.48 -20.11
N MET A 203 -0.33 10.30 -19.55
CA MET A 203 -1.44 9.62 -20.24
C MET A 203 -1.95 10.43 -21.44
N ALA A 204 -2.02 11.75 -21.33
CA ALA A 204 -2.36 12.62 -22.45
C ALA A 204 -1.32 12.53 -23.57
N THR A 205 -0.03 12.50 -23.23
CA THR A 205 1.06 12.33 -24.19
C THR A 205 1.00 10.96 -24.87
N LEU A 206 0.84 9.88 -24.10
CA LEU A 206 0.70 8.52 -24.64
C LEU A 206 -0.50 8.40 -25.58
N ARG A 207 -1.64 9.00 -25.21
CA ARG A 207 -2.83 9.06 -26.08
C ARG A 207 -2.51 9.78 -27.39
N HIS A 208 -1.89 10.94 -27.32
CA HIS A 208 -1.57 11.73 -28.50
C HIS A 208 -0.59 10.99 -29.44
N LEU A 209 0.39 10.27 -28.89
CA LEU A 209 1.29 9.41 -29.67
C LEU A 209 0.53 8.23 -30.31
N TYR A 210 -0.35 7.58 -29.55
CA TYR A 210 -1.18 6.48 -30.02
C TYR A 210 -2.10 6.89 -31.18
N GLN A 211 -2.69 8.09 -31.11
CA GLN A 211 -3.55 8.62 -32.16
C GLN A 211 -2.77 9.02 -33.43
N ARG A 212 -1.49 9.39 -33.32
CA ARG A 212 -0.65 9.79 -34.46
C ARG A 212 0.01 8.64 -35.20
N ALA A 213 0.39 7.58 -34.49
CA ALA A 213 1.12 6.45 -35.06
C ALA A 213 0.67 5.12 -34.41
N PRO A 214 -0.58 4.68 -34.66
CA PRO A 214 -1.11 3.45 -34.07
C PRO A 214 -0.27 2.22 -34.45
N GLU A 215 0.28 2.18 -35.67
CA GLU A 215 1.21 1.15 -36.12
C GLU A 215 2.49 1.01 -35.27
N ALA A 216 2.96 2.07 -34.62
CA ALA A 216 4.11 2.00 -33.71
C ALA A 216 3.80 1.21 -32.42
N PHE A 217 2.52 1.12 -32.04
CA PHE A 217 2.04 0.34 -30.90
C PHE A 217 1.60 -1.08 -31.28
N ALA A 218 1.42 -1.34 -32.58
CA ALA A 218 1.22 -2.67 -33.12
C ALA A 218 2.57 -3.39 -33.23
N LEU A 219 3.10 -3.89 -32.11
CA LEU A 219 4.24 -4.81 -32.18
C LEU A 219 3.86 -6.00 -33.09
N PRO A 220 4.74 -6.42 -34.02
CA PRO A 220 4.41 -7.45 -34.98
C PRO A 220 4.11 -8.75 -34.24
N VAL A 221 2.95 -9.35 -34.51
CA VAL A 221 2.79 -10.78 -34.30
C VAL A 221 3.88 -11.41 -35.15
N ARG A 222 4.95 -11.90 -34.53
CA ARG A 222 6.00 -12.64 -35.21
C ARG A 222 5.34 -13.91 -35.74
N THR A 223 4.77 -13.84 -36.93
CA THR A 223 4.32 -14.98 -37.70
C THR A 223 5.58 -15.77 -38.00
N TRP A 224 5.91 -16.72 -37.13
CA TRP A 224 6.80 -17.81 -37.48
C TRP A 224 6.10 -18.58 -38.58
N LYS A 225 6.24 -18.10 -39.82
CA LYS A 225 5.97 -18.87 -41.01
C LYS A 225 6.95 -20.04 -40.91
N LYS A 226 6.44 -21.20 -40.53
CA LYS A 226 7.16 -22.45 -40.71
C LYS A 226 7.28 -22.62 -42.21
N ASP A 227 8.40 -22.17 -42.77
CA ASP A 227 8.86 -22.67 -44.06
C ASP A 227 9.30 -24.11 -43.81
N THR A 228 8.33 -25.01 -43.61
CA THR A 228 8.56 -26.43 -43.88
C THR A 228 8.56 -26.54 -45.39
N SER A 229 9.76 -26.41 -45.93
CA SER A 229 10.17 -26.84 -47.26
C SER A 229 9.43 -28.12 -47.65
N SER A 230 8.51 -27.97 -48.60
CA SER A 230 8.17 -29.04 -49.53
C SER A 230 9.41 -29.35 -50.36
N SER A 231 10.25 -30.26 -49.88
CA SER A 231 11.14 -31.02 -50.76
C SER A 231 10.34 -32.20 -51.29
N THR A 232 9.94 -32.01 -52.53
CA THR A 232 9.39 -32.97 -53.48
C THR A 232 10.26 -34.22 -53.61
N THR A 233 9.63 -35.29 -54.07
CA THR A 233 10.16 -36.47 -54.80
C THR A 233 10.89 -37.55 -54.01
#